data_AF-A0A8E6B6H9-F1
#
_entry.id   AF-A0A8E6B6H9-F1
#
_cell.length_a   1.000
_cell.length_b   1.000
_cell.length_c   1.000
_cell.angle_alpha   90.00
_cell.angle_beta   90.00
_cell.angle_gamma   90.00
#
_symmetry.space_group_name_H-M   'P 1'
#
loop_
_entity.id
_entity.type
_entity.pdbx_description
1 polymer ?
#
loop_
_entity_poly.entity_id
_entity_poly.type
_entity_poly.pdbx_seq_one_letter_code
_entity_poly.pdbx_strand_id
1 'polypeptide(L)'
;MEIKGTVQLKGKPIADGAMIQFFPQENQSTEGLVATKNGAFTLPKSNGLKPGKYKVTVSLGDGKTAVNPVEGGSPPGPGGGTNIISKELVPSDWNKKSKQTVTVTKEGPNKFDFDIP
;
A
#
# COMPACT_ATOMS: atom_id res chain seq x y z
N MET A 1 -9.02 5.88 12.71
CA MET A 1 -9.36 4.63 13.44
C MET A 1 -8.27 3.63 13.14
N GLU A 2 -8.04 2.61 13.96
CA GLU A 2 -7.06 1.58 13.58
C GLU A 2 -7.63 0.74 12.43
N ILE A 3 -6.80 0.49 11.42
CA ILE A 3 -7.06 -0.48 10.37
C ILE A 3 -5.96 -1.52 10.43
N LYS A 4 -6.29 -2.79 10.32
CA LYS A 4 -5.29 -3.86 10.36
C LYS A 4 -5.66 -5.01 9.44
N GLY A 5 -4.73 -5.92 9.24
CA GLY A 5 -5.02 -7.12 8.47
C GLY A 5 -3.78 -7.86 8.05
N THR A 6 -3.99 -8.89 7.24
CA THR A 6 -2.93 -9.71 6.66
C THR A 6 -2.99 -9.68 5.15
N VAL A 7 -1.85 -9.90 4.51
CA VAL A 7 -1.72 -9.98 3.06
C VAL A 7 -0.88 -11.21 2.73
N GLN A 8 -1.41 -12.02 1.84
CA GLN A 8 -0.73 -13.18 1.30
C GLN A 8 -0.50 -12.99 -0.19
N LEU A 9 0.61 -13.50 -0.69
CA LEU A 9 0.97 -13.59 -2.10
C LEU A 9 1.29 -15.04 -2.44
N LYS A 10 0.55 -15.65 -3.37
CA LYS A 10 0.71 -17.06 -3.78
C LYS A 10 0.61 -18.03 -2.60
N GLY A 11 -0.34 -17.78 -1.69
CA GLY A 11 -0.57 -18.59 -0.48
C GLY A 11 0.55 -18.50 0.57
N LYS A 12 1.42 -17.49 0.49
CA LYS A 12 2.46 -17.21 1.49
C LYS A 12 2.28 -15.80 2.05
N PRO A 13 2.64 -15.53 3.31
CA PRO A 13 2.69 -14.16 3.82
C PRO A 13 3.49 -13.26 2.87
N ILE A 14 2.93 -12.10 2.50
CA ILE A 14 3.64 -11.18 1.62
C ILE A 14 4.93 -10.70 2.31
N ALA A 15 5.96 -10.47 1.50
CA ALA A 15 7.25 -10.02 2.02
C ALA A 15 7.13 -8.71 2.81
N ASP A 16 8.05 -8.54 3.76
CA ASP A 16 8.21 -7.27 4.48
C ASP A 16 8.46 -6.12 3.51
N GLY A 17 7.89 -4.95 3.82
CA GLY A 17 8.06 -3.75 3.00
C GLY A 17 7.17 -3.70 1.76
N ALA A 18 6.20 -4.61 1.61
CA ALA A 18 5.12 -4.39 0.66
C ALA A 18 4.29 -3.16 1.10
N MET A 19 3.94 -2.29 0.16
CA MET A 19 3.16 -1.10 0.42
C MET A 19 1.70 -1.36 0.12
N ILE A 20 0.82 -1.07 1.08
CA ILE A 20 -0.63 -1.11 0.92
C ILE A 20 -1.14 0.32 0.96
N GLN A 21 -1.84 0.72 -0.09
CA GLN A 21 -2.39 2.06 -0.24
C GLN A 21 -3.91 1.99 -0.33
N PHE A 22 -4.57 2.90 0.39
CA PHE A 22 -6.02 3.03 0.48
C PHE A 22 -6.43 4.35 -0.16
N PHE A 23 -6.88 4.29 -1.41
CA PHE A 23 -7.36 5.44 -2.15
C PHE A 23 -8.83 5.68 -1.85
N PRO A 24 -9.25 6.89 -1.45
CA PRO A 24 -10.66 7.20 -1.28
C PRO A 24 -11.42 6.99 -2.60
N GLN A 25 -12.64 6.47 -2.53
CA GLN A 25 -13.52 6.26 -3.70
C GLN A 25 -14.79 7.11 -3.64
N GLU A 26 -15.02 7.82 -2.54
CA GLU A 26 -16.13 8.76 -2.41
C GLU A 26 -15.59 10.11 -1.93
N ASN A 27 -16.38 10.87 -1.16
CA ASN A 27 -16.01 12.19 -0.66
C ASN A 27 -15.04 12.14 0.56
N GLN A 28 -14.19 11.11 0.67
CA GLN A 28 -13.21 11.06 1.77
C GLN A 28 -11.93 11.82 1.41
N SER A 29 -11.46 12.67 2.32
CA SER A 29 -10.26 13.51 2.12
C SER A 29 -8.95 12.85 2.55
N THR A 30 -8.99 11.61 3.05
CA THR A 30 -7.83 10.95 3.67
C THR A 30 -7.45 9.72 2.86
N GLU A 31 -6.23 9.67 2.37
CA GLU A 31 -5.56 8.45 1.89
C GLU A 31 -4.76 7.81 3.03
N GLY A 32 -4.52 6.51 2.93
CA GLY A 32 -3.66 5.77 3.86
C GLY A 32 -2.61 4.98 3.10
N LEU A 33 -1.39 4.98 3.60
CA LEU A 33 -0.28 4.17 3.11
C LEU A 33 0.38 3.47 4.30
N VAL A 34 0.59 2.15 4.18
CA VAL A 34 1.18 1.35 5.25
C VAL A 34 2.06 0.25 4.67
N ALA A 35 3.20 0.01 5.33
CA ALA A 35 4.09 -1.08 5.02
C ALA A 35 3.63 -2.38 5.70
N THR A 36 3.78 -3.50 5.01
CA THR A 36 3.63 -4.81 5.62
C THR A 36 4.84 -5.18 6.44
N LYS A 37 4.59 -5.89 7.53
CA LYS A 37 5.58 -6.56 8.37
C LYS A 37 5.12 -7.98 8.66
N ASN A 38 5.91 -8.97 8.24
CA ASN A 38 5.62 -10.39 8.37
C ASN A 38 4.22 -10.77 7.86
N GLY A 39 3.88 -10.30 6.66
CA GLY A 39 2.57 -10.49 6.04
C GLY A 39 1.41 -9.76 6.69
N ALA A 40 1.63 -8.94 7.72
CA ALA A 40 0.58 -8.16 8.39
C ALA A 40 0.77 -6.66 8.20
N PHE A 41 -0.28 -5.88 8.33
CA PHE A 41 -0.22 -4.43 8.33
C PHE A 41 -1.12 -3.84 9.42
N THR A 42 -0.71 -2.68 9.92
CA THR A 42 -1.48 -1.91 10.89
C THR A 42 -1.33 -0.43 10.56
N LEU A 43 -2.43 0.22 10.16
CA LEU A 43 -2.51 1.66 9.98
C LEU A 43 -3.08 2.28 11.27
N PRO A 44 -2.26 3.01 12.04
CA PRO A 44 -2.68 3.56 13.33
C PRO A 44 -3.73 4.66 13.14
N LYS A 45 -4.54 4.89 14.19
CA LYS A 45 -5.62 5.89 14.17
C LYS A 45 -5.16 7.31 13.77
N SER A 46 -3.92 7.69 14.11
CA SER A 46 -3.33 9.00 13.76
C SER A 46 -3.17 9.22 12.26
N ASN A 47 -2.95 8.14 11.50
CA ASN A 47 -2.92 8.13 10.03
C ASN A 47 -4.17 7.45 9.45
N GLY A 48 -5.22 7.34 10.28
CA GLY A 48 -6.35 6.47 10.01
C GLY A 48 -7.34 7.11 9.03
N LEU A 49 -7.98 6.26 8.24
CA LEU A 49 -8.97 6.66 7.26
C LEU A 49 -10.25 7.15 7.93
N LYS A 50 -10.93 8.11 7.28
CA LYS A 50 -12.32 8.42 7.59
C LYS A 50 -13.22 7.24 7.20
N PRO A 51 -14.40 7.09 7.82
CA PRO A 51 -15.38 6.11 7.36
C PRO A 51 -15.74 6.31 5.88
N GLY A 52 -15.90 5.21 5.16
CA GLY A 52 -16.27 5.19 3.75
C GLY A 52 -15.53 4.12 2.92
N LYS A 53 -15.75 4.14 1.60
CA LYS A 53 -15.18 3.19 0.65
C LYS A 53 -13.79 3.60 0.15
N TYR A 54 -12.86 2.66 0.18
CA TYR A 54 -11.49 2.81 -0.28
C TYR A 54 -11.13 1.75 -1.30
N LYS A 55 -10.44 2.13 -2.37
CA LYS A 55 -9.76 1.22 -3.27
C LYS A 55 -8.41 0.85 -2.67
N VAL A 56 -8.10 -0.43 -2.62
CA VAL A 56 -6.86 -0.96 -2.08
C VAL A 56 -5.92 -1.33 -3.21
N THR A 57 -4.68 -0.85 -3.15
CA THR A 57 -3.61 -1.30 -4.04
C THR A 57 -2.46 -1.83 -3.21
N VAL A 58 -1.81 -2.88 -3.69
CA VAL A 58 -0.63 -3.47 -3.08
C VAL A 58 0.51 -3.41 -4.07
N SER A 59 1.66 -2.96 -3.59
CA SER A 59 2.89 -2.86 -4.37
C SER A 59 4.02 -3.53 -3.61
N LEU A 60 4.78 -4.39 -4.28
CA LEU A 60 5.97 -5.02 -3.74
C LEU A 60 7.04 -4.99 -4.82
N GLY A 61 8.03 -4.13 -4.62
CA GLY A 61 9.23 -4.14 -5.43
C GLY A 61 10.07 -5.40 -5.16
N ASP A 62 10.81 -5.85 -6.17
CA ASP A 62 11.67 -7.04 -6.06
C ASP A 62 12.86 -6.89 -5.09
N GLY A 63 13.15 -5.67 -4.64
CA GLY A 63 14.22 -5.36 -3.67
C GLY A 63 15.64 -5.63 -4.17
N LYS A 64 15.82 -6.06 -5.44
CA LYS A 64 17.10 -6.37 -6.08
C LYS A 64 17.48 -5.34 -7.14
N THR A 65 16.52 -4.55 -7.63
CA THR A 65 16.80 -3.41 -8.51
C THR A 65 17.28 -2.23 -7.67
N ALA A 66 18.54 -1.81 -7.90
CA ALA A 66 19.18 -0.73 -7.15
C ALA A 66 18.34 0.56 -7.21
N VAL A 67 18.18 1.23 -6.07
CA VAL A 67 17.99 2.68 -6.08
C VAL A 67 19.23 3.24 -6.75
N ASN A 68 19.11 3.90 -7.91
CA ASN A 68 20.20 4.77 -8.31
C ASN A 68 20.34 5.79 -7.17
N PRO A 69 21.46 5.84 -6.44
CA PRO A 69 21.70 6.99 -5.59
C PRO A 69 21.60 8.19 -6.51
N VAL A 70 20.83 9.20 -6.09
CA VAL A 70 20.89 10.51 -6.71
C VAL A 70 22.37 10.88 -6.80
N GLU A 71 22.90 11.03 -8.01
CA GLU A 71 24.27 11.47 -8.19
C GLU A 71 24.38 12.82 -7.49
N GLY A 72 25.21 12.87 -6.43
CA GLY A 72 25.34 14.04 -5.58
C GLY A 72 25.75 15.25 -6.42
N GLY A 73 24.84 16.19 -6.63
CA GLY A 73 25.15 17.43 -7.33
C GLY A 73 23.98 18.28 -7.82
N SER A 74 22.75 17.77 -7.92
CA SER A 74 21.60 18.57 -8.37
C SER A 74 20.59 18.80 -7.25
N PRO A 75 20.17 20.05 -6.97
CA PRO A 75 19.09 20.32 -6.01
C PRO A 75 17.81 19.62 -6.47
N PRO A 76 17.00 19.04 -5.56
CA PRO A 76 15.78 18.35 -5.94
C PRO A 76 14.81 19.36 -6.57
N GLY A 77 14.68 19.32 -7.89
CA GLY A 77 13.59 20.01 -8.60
C GLY A 77 12.24 19.37 -8.24
N PRO A 78 11.11 20.09 -8.36
CA PRO A 78 9.79 19.65 -7.91
C PRO A 78 9.17 18.45 -8.67
N GLY A 79 9.98 17.68 -9.42
CA GLY A 79 9.60 16.41 -10.06
C GLY A 79 10.66 15.32 -9.95
N GLY A 80 11.71 15.51 -9.13
CA GLY A 80 12.84 14.57 -8.97
C GLY A 80 12.54 13.42 -8.01
N GLY A 81 11.44 12.71 -8.23
CA GLY A 81 11.19 11.44 -7.55
C GLY A 81 12.08 10.38 -8.17
N THR A 82 12.84 9.67 -7.35
CA THR A 82 13.56 8.46 -7.73
C THR A 82 12.64 7.58 -8.61
N ASN A 83 13.03 7.33 -9.86
CA ASN A 83 12.30 6.39 -10.72
C ASN A 83 12.61 4.98 -10.19
N ILE A 84 11.90 4.58 -9.13
CA ILE A 84 11.99 3.24 -8.56
C ILE A 84 11.32 2.30 -9.56
N ILE A 85 12.06 1.82 -10.56
CA ILE A 85 11.59 0.73 -11.42
C ILE A 85 11.95 -0.60 -10.75
N SER A 86 11.53 -0.79 -9.50
CA SER A 86 11.51 -2.13 -8.94
C SER A 86 10.51 -2.95 -9.75
N LYS A 87 10.90 -4.16 -10.17
CA LYS A 87 9.98 -5.09 -10.81
C LYS A 87 8.87 -5.40 -9.81
N GLU A 88 7.67 -4.98 -10.17
CA GLU A 88 6.46 -5.25 -9.40
C GLU A 88 6.22 -6.76 -9.33
N LEU A 89 6.19 -7.30 -8.12
CA LEU A 89 5.93 -8.72 -7.87
C LEU A 89 4.44 -9.01 -7.72
N VAL A 90 3.63 -7.99 -7.43
CA VAL A 90 2.18 -8.09 -7.28
C VAL A 90 1.51 -8.09 -8.67
N PRO A 91 0.51 -8.96 -8.91
CA PRO A 91 -0.29 -8.92 -10.13
C PRO A 91 -0.94 -7.56 -10.38
N SER A 92 -1.13 -7.18 -11.65
CA SER A 92 -1.72 -5.89 -12.01
C SER A 92 -3.11 -5.65 -11.40
N ASP A 93 -3.89 -6.71 -11.21
CA ASP A 93 -5.25 -6.70 -10.62
C ASP A 93 -5.26 -6.41 -9.11
N TRP A 94 -4.08 -6.36 -8.48
CA TRP A 94 -3.89 -5.91 -7.10
C TRP A 94 -3.04 -4.63 -7.02
N ASN A 95 -2.48 -4.17 -8.13
CA ASN A 95 -1.64 -2.97 -8.23
C ASN A 95 -2.34 -1.86 -9.05
N LYS A 96 -1.75 -1.37 -10.15
CA LYS A 96 -2.29 -0.27 -10.98
C LYS A 96 -3.74 -0.47 -11.45
N LYS A 97 -4.14 -1.72 -11.68
CA LYS A 97 -5.48 -2.08 -12.15
C LYS A 97 -6.36 -2.67 -11.03
N SER A 98 -5.99 -2.44 -9.77
CA SER A 98 -6.76 -2.96 -8.65
C SER A 98 -8.21 -2.48 -8.69
N LYS A 99 -9.10 -3.43 -8.48
CA LYS A 99 -10.54 -3.22 -8.27
C LYS A 99 -10.96 -3.56 -6.84
N GLN A 100 -9.99 -3.90 -5.99
CA GLN A 100 -10.26 -4.27 -4.61
C GLN A 100 -10.75 -3.06 -3.84
N THR A 101 -11.88 -3.21 -3.16
CA THR A 101 -12.45 -2.14 -2.35
C THR A 101 -12.79 -2.63 -0.97
N VAL A 102 -12.53 -1.80 0.04
CA VAL A 102 -12.92 -2.05 1.43
C VAL A 102 -13.78 -0.89 1.94
N THR A 103 -14.65 -1.18 2.90
CA THR A 103 -15.45 -0.16 3.58
C THR A 103 -14.97 -0.02 5.01
N VAL A 104 -14.47 1.17 5.32
CA VAL A 104 -14.06 1.56 6.65
C VAL A 104 -15.29 2.10 7.38
N THR A 105 -15.56 1.60 8.58
CA THR A 105 -16.73 2.00 9.38
C THR A 105 -16.27 2.64 10.69
N LYS A 106 -17.14 3.49 11.27
CA LYS A 106 -16.83 4.20 12.52
C LYS A 106 -16.67 3.25 13.72
N GLU A 107 -17.41 2.15 13.70
CA GLU A 107 -17.59 1.22 14.83
C GLU A 107 -16.93 -0.14 14.61
N GLY A 108 -16.65 -0.51 13.36
CA GLY A 108 -16.19 -1.85 13.02
C GLY A 108 -14.72 -2.12 13.34
N PRO A 109 -14.33 -3.41 13.37
CA PRO A 109 -12.96 -3.81 13.69
C PRO A 109 -11.94 -3.37 12.63
N ASN A 110 -12.41 -2.91 11.45
CA ASN A 110 -11.63 -2.48 10.29
C ASN A 110 -10.44 -3.42 10.02
N LYS A 111 -10.73 -4.73 10.09
CA LYS A 111 -9.78 -5.79 9.78
C LYS A 111 -10.01 -6.26 8.35
N PHE A 112 -8.98 -6.19 7.50
CA PHE A 112 -9.05 -6.54 6.09
C PHE A 112 -7.91 -7.50 5.72
N ASP A 113 -8.26 -8.76 5.46
CA ASP A 113 -7.30 -9.78 5.04
C ASP A 113 -7.38 -9.96 3.51
N PHE A 114 -6.22 -9.99 2.85
CA PHE A 114 -6.09 -10.01 1.40
C PHE A 114 -5.31 -11.24 0.95
N ASP A 115 -5.85 -11.97 -0.03
CA ASP A 115 -5.19 -13.10 -0.67
C ASP A 115 -4.90 -12.77 -2.14
N ILE A 116 -3.62 -12.60 -2.46
CA ILE A 116 -3.13 -12.24 -3.78
C ILE A 116 -2.64 -13.52 -4.47
N PRO A 117 -3.13 -13.83 -5.69
CA PRO A 117 -2.74 -15.04 -6.42
C PRO A 117 -1.31 -15.01 -6.96
#